data_AF-A0A534XA51-F1
#
_entry.id   AF-A0A534XA51-F1
#
_cell.length_a   1.000
_cell.length_b   1.000
_cell.length_c   1.000
_cell.angle_alpha   90.00
_cell.angle_beta   90.00
_cell.angle_gamma   90.00
#
_symmetry.space_group_name_H-M   'P 1'
#
loop_
_entity.id
_entity.type
_entity.pdbx_description
1 polymer ?
#
loop_
_entity_poly.entity_id
_entity_poly.type
_entity_poly.pdbx_seq_one_letter_code
_entity_poly.pdbx_strand_id
1 'polypeptide(L)' 'PSAQGARGLARGLIYDRGGKLIASVAQEGLMRHVMRK' A
#
# COMPACT_ATOMS: atom_id res chain seq x y z
N PRO A 1 -1.37 3.62 -7.27
CA PRO A 1 -2.08 2.69 -6.35
C PRO A 1 -3.16 1.96 -7.15
N SER A 2 -3.41 0.67 -6.92
CA SER A 2 -4.45 -0.10 -7.63
C SER A 2 -5.32 -0.88 -6.66
N ALA A 3 -6.60 -1.06 -7.00
CA ALA A 3 -7.53 -1.88 -6.25
C ALA A 3 -8.46 -2.61 -7.22
N GLN A 4 -8.50 -3.95 -7.12
CA GLN A 4 -9.28 -4.82 -7.99
C GLN A 4 -9.49 -6.18 -7.31
N GLY A 5 -10.60 -6.87 -7.63
CA GLY A 5 -10.85 -8.22 -7.10
C GLY A 5 -10.87 -8.30 -5.57
N ALA A 6 -11.38 -7.26 -4.90
CA ALA A 6 -11.36 -7.12 -3.44
C ALA A 6 -9.94 -7.09 -2.80
N ARG A 7 -8.90 -6.77 -3.58
CA ARG A 7 -7.52 -6.57 -3.09
C ARG A 7 -7.06 -5.16 -3.42
N GLY A 8 -6.28 -4.58 -2.52
CA GLY A 8 -5.59 -3.30 -2.72
C GLY A 8 -4.08 -3.51 -2.73
N LEU A 9 -3.39 -2.94 -3.72
CA LEU A 9 -1.93 -2.92 -3.81
C LEU A 9 -1.41 -1.50 -3.56
N ALA A 10 -0.56 -1.39 -2.55
CA ALA A 10 0.13 -0.16 -2.17
C ALA A 10 1.65 -0.32 -2.33
N ARG A 11 2.32 0.82 -2.58
CA ARG A 11 3.78 0.92 -2.63
C ARG A 11 4.25 2.04 -1.73
N GLY A 12 5.37 1.83 -1.05
CA GLY A 12 6.02 2.81 -0.19
C GLY A 12 7.50 2.91 -0.50
N LEU A 13 8.04 4.11 -0.33
CA LEU A 13 9.45 4.43 -0.52
C LEU A 13 9.94 5.13 0.76
N ILE A 14 11.04 4.64 1.32
CA ILE A 14 11.64 5.18 2.55
C ILE A 14 12.94 5.87 2.16
N TYR A 15 13.07 7.13 2.54
CA TYR A 15 14.25 7.95 2.27
C TYR A 15 14.92 8.36 3.58
N ASP A 16 16.24 8.52 3.56
CA ASP A 16 16.94 9.21 4.64
C ASP A 16 16.71 10.74 4.57
N ARG A 17 17.22 11.49 5.55
CA ARG A 17 17.10 12.96 5.59
C ARG A 17 17.85 13.66 4.44
N GLY A 18 18.81 12.99 3.80
CA GLY A 18 19.52 13.49 2.62
C GLY A 18 18.79 13.20 1.31
N GLY A 19 17.63 12.56 1.36
CA GLY A 19 16.84 12.21 0.18
C GLY A 19 17.32 10.94 -0.55
N LYS A 20 18.23 10.15 0.04
CA LYS A 20 18.64 8.86 -0.53
C LYS A 20 17.57 7.82 -0.25
N LEU A 21 17.15 7.08 -1.29
CA LEU A 21 16.26 5.93 -1.13
C LEU A 21 16.98 4.81 -0.39
N ILE A 22 16.43 4.36 0.73
CA ILE A 22 17.03 3.32 1.57
C ILE A 22 16.23 2.01 1.56
N ALA A 23 14.93 2.08 1.29
CA ALA A 23 14.11 0.89 1.15
C ALA A 23 12.86 1.16 0.29
N SER A 24 12.34 0.10 -0.31
CA SER A 24 11.03 0.10 -0.97
C SER A 24 10.18 -1.03 -0.41
N VAL A 25 8.86 -0.82 -0.39
CA VAL A 25 7.90 -1.81 0.08
C VAL A 25 6.74 -1.93 -0.90
N ALA A 26 6.23 -3.15 -1.02
CA ALA A 26 4.94 -3.43 -1.64
C ALA A 26 4.08 -4.14 -0.61
N GLN A 27 2.80 -3.79 -0.56
CA GLN A 27 1.84 -4.46 0.30
C GLN A 27 0.57 -4.72 -0.47
N GLU A 28 0.09 -5.95 -0.37
CA GLU A 28 -1.24 -6.34 -0.84
C GLU A 28 -2.12 -6.73 0.34
N GLY A 29 -3.36 -6.24 0.36
CA GLY A 29 -4.32 -6.53 1.43
C GLY A 29 -5.73 -6.79 0.91
N LEU A 30 -6.52 -7.56 1.67
CA LEU A 30 -7.95 -7.73 1.42
C LEU A 30 -8.69 -6.43 1.74
N MET A 31 -9.51 -5.96 0.81
CA MET A 31 -10.41 -4.83 0.96
C MET A 31 -11.85 -5.33 0.88
N ARG A 32 -12.56 -5.31 2.02
CA ARG A 32 -13.94 -5.79 2.12
C ARG A 32 -14.85 -4.66 2.60
N HIS A 33 -15.89 -4.36 1.83
CA HIS A 33 -16.94 -3.44 2.25
C HIS A 33 -17.77 -4.10 3.37
N VAL A 34 -17.92 -3.40 4.49
CA VAL A 34 -18.72 -3.85 5.63
C VAL A 34 -19.95 -2.96 5.69
N MET A 35 -21.11 -3.50 5.30
CA MET A 35 -22.38 -2.82 5.53
C MET A 35 -22.79 -3.07 6.98
N ARG A 36 -22.96 -2.00 7.75
CA ARG A 36 -23.60 -2.10 9.07
C ARG A 36 -25.11 -1.98 8.88
N LYS A 37 -25.87 -2.86 9.53
CA LYS A 37 -27.33 -2.74 9.65
C LYS A 37 -27.69 -1.57 10.55
#